data_AF-A0A1G7UH11-F1
#
_entry.id   AF-A0A1G7UH11-F1
#
_cell.length_a   1.000
_cell.length_b   1.000
_cell.length_c   1.000
_cell.angle_alpha   90.00
_cell.angle_beta   90.00
_cell.angle_gamma   90.00
#
_symmetry.space_group_name_H-M   'P 1'
#
loop_
_entity.id
_entity.type
_entity.pdbx_description
1 polymer ?
#
loop_
_entity_poly.entity_id
_entity_poly.type
_entity_poly.pdbx_seq_one_letter_code
_entity_poly.pdbx_strand_id
1 'polypeptide(L)'
;MRPPAPPPPRRRRALLVGAVLIGTATLSACQLPDVSMSPSAAEVAVTSAPAATSSSPADRRSGTGTTDEAVVTSPATTEAVAAPTRPAGELDTGSATHVVTAGDRQVVVDWWTTQQATAWTADVEKSVQLAAHLEGGDPDLEVLITRFSAVLDDGTTRTSLVDDRGEFAFQPPYPYGTALTVPASPAGTASVSLDVQFDLLVETEPGSQRYFRQTVLDTLVLPFAAPAGATPSQETR
;
A
#
# COMPACT_ATOMS: atom_id res chain seq x y z
N MET A 1 41.85 46.45 -17.52
CA MET A 1 40.55 46.02 -18.09
C MET A 1 40.84 45.18 -19.32
N ARG A 2 40.47 43.90 -19.31
CA ARG A 2 40.77 42.92 -20.36
C ARG A 2 39.53 42.81 -21.27
N PRO A 3 39.64 42.89 -22.61
CA PRO A 3 38.49 42.80 -23.50
C PRO A 3 37.85 41.39 -23.47
N PRO A 4 36.53 41.28 -23.66
CA PRO A 4 35.83 40.00 -23.67
C PRO A 4 36.21 39.14 -24.88
N ALA A 5 36.32 37.84 -24.66
CA ALA A 5 36.64 36.86 -25.69
C ALA A 5 35.46 36.68 -26.68
N PRO A 6 35.74 36.45 -27.98
CA PRO A 6 34.69 36.20 -28.97
C PRO A 6 34.02 34.82 -28.77
N PRO A 7 32.72 34.68 -29.10
CA PRO A 7 32.00 33.43 -28.96
C PRO A 7 32.45 32.38 -29.99
N PRO A 8 32.39 31.08 -29.66
CA PRO A 8 32.78 30.00 -30.57
C PRO A 8 31.77 29.83 -31.73
N PRO A 9 32.23 29.35 -32.90
CA PRO A 9 31.38 29.15 -34.07
C PRO A 9 30.37 28.01 -33.86
N ARG A 10 29.09 28.30 -34.10
CA ARG A 10 27.99 27.31 -34.13
C ARG A 10 28.17 26.35 -35.31
N ARG A 11 28.51 25.09 -35.04
CA ARG A 11 28.47 24.01 -36.04
C ARG A 11 27.01 23.69 -36.38
N ARG A 12 26.57 24.10 -37.57
CA ARG A 12 25.33 23.62 -38.20
C ARG A 12 25.54 22.16 -38.60
N ARG A 13 24.89 21.21 -37.91
CA ARG A 13 24.77 19.84 -38.41
C ARG A 13 23.64 19.82 -39.44
N ALA A 14 23.98 19.40 -40.65
CA ALA A 14 23.05 19.24 -41.75
C ALA A 14 22.05 18.12 -41.46
N LEU A 15 20.77 18.40 -41.69
CA LEU A 15 19.71 17.41 -41.84
C LEU A 15 20.05 16.52 -43.04
N LEU A 16 20.22 15.22 -42.79
CA LEU A 16 20.11 14.19 -43.82
C LEU A 16 18.65 13.72 -43.85
N VAL A 17 17.93 14.21 -44.86
CA VAL A 17 16.64 13.70 -45.30
C VAL A 17 16.88 12.35 -45.96
N GLY A 18 16.51 11.27 -45.27
CA GLY A 18 16.49 9.90 -45.80
C GLY A 18 15.07 9.51 -46.17
N ALA A 19 14.84 9.25 -47.45
CA ALA A 19 13.56 8.91 -48.03
C ALA A 19 13.11 7.46 -47.73
N VAL A 20 11.85 7.35 -47.34
CA VAL A 20 10.82 6.34 -47.69
C VAL A 20 11.28 5.04 -48.35
N LEU A 21 10.97 3.90 -47.70
CA LEU A 21 10.55 2.68 -48.39
C LEU A 21 9.34 2.06 -47.68
N ILE A 22 8.27 1.93 -48.46
CA ILE A 22 6.98 1.35 -48.14
C ILE A 22 7.14 -0.17 -48.06
N GLY A 23 6.84 -0.75 -46.89
CA GLY A 23 6.78 -2.20 -46.68
C GLY A 23 5.35 -2.62 -46.37
N THR A 24 4.77 -3.40 -47.27
CA THR A 24 3.41 -3.93 -47.26
C THR A 24 3.10 -4.84 -46.07
N ALA A 25 1.94 -4.62 -45.47
CA ALA A 25 1.33 -5.43 -44.43
C ALA A 25 0.98 -6.85 -44.91
N THR A 26 1.38 -7.86 -44.14
CA THR A 26 0.74 -9.18 -44.13
C THR A 26 0.06 -9.38 -42.78
N LEU A 27 -1.28 -9.34 -42.81
CA LEU A 27 -2.15 -9.58 -41.66
C LEU A 27 -2.10 -11.07 -41.30
N SER A 28 -1.42 -11.42 -40.23
CA SER A 28 -1.57 -12.72 -39.57
C SER A 28 -2.81 -12.67 -38.67
N ALA A 29 -3.87 -13.35 -39.10
CA ALA A 29 -5.03 -13.61 -38.29
C ALA A 29 -4.70 -14.68 -37.22
N CYS A 30 -4.46 -14.25 -35.99
CA CYS A 30 -4.51 -15.14 -34.83
C CYS A 30 -5.92 -15.04 -34.23
N GLN A 31 -6.71 -16.10 -34.43
CA GLN A 31 -7.97 -16.33 -33.72
C GLN A 31 -7.66 -16.51 -32.23
N LEU A 32 -8.06 -15.52 -31.42
CA LEU A 32 -8.16 -15.66 -29.97
C LEU A 32 -9.46 -16.40 -29.62
N PRO A 33 -9.41 -17.45 -28.77
CA PRO A 33 -10.61 -18.09 -28.26
C PRO A 33 -11.38 -17.13 -27.33
N ASP A 34 -12.66 -17.03 -27.62
CA ASP A 34 -13.69 -16.36 -26.81
C ASP A 34 -13.80 -17.06 -25.44
N VAL A 35 -13.37 -16.37 -24.38
CA VAL A 35 -13.65 -16.74 -22.99
C VAL A 35 -14.59 -15.71 -22.38
N SER A 36 -15.83 -15.75 -22.85
CA SER A 36 -16.96 -15.10 -22.20
C SER A 36 -17.24 -15.75 -20.84
N MET A 37 -16.75 -15.13 -19.77
CA MET A 37 -17.22 -15.35 -18.40
C MET A 37 -17.98 -14.09 -17.95
N SER A 38 -19.25 -14.02 -18.32
CA SER A 38 -20.19 -13.07 -17.71
C SER A 38 -20.82 -13.71 -16.47
N PRO A 39 -20.92 -13.00 -15.33
CA PRO A 39 -21.60 -13.50 -14.15
C PRO A 39 -23.11 -13.50 -14.38
N SER A 40 -23.74 -14.66 -14.16
CA SER A 40 -25.19 -14.79 -14.05
C SER A 40 -25.62 -14.22 -12.70
N ALA A 41 -26.27 -13.05 -12.74
CA ALA A 41 -27.13 -12.56 -11.69
C ALA A 41 -28.58 -12.69 -12.16
N ALA A 42 -29.39 -13.32 -11.32
CA ALA A 42 -30.85 -13.46 -11.38
C ALA A 42 -31.41 -14.30 -12.53
N GLU A 43 -32.19 -15.34 -12.18
CA GLU A 43 -33.63 -15.43 -12.48
C GLU A 43 -34.14 -16.85 -12.15
N VAL A 44 -34.61 -17.08 -10.92
CA VAL A 44 -35.47 -18.23 -10.63
C VAL A 44 -36.90 -17.74 -10.80
N ALA A 45 -37.46 -17.99 -11.98
CA ALA A 45 -38.85 -17.75 -12.30
C ALA A 45 -39.74 -18.87 -11.72
N VAL A 46 -40.61 -18.45 -10.81
CA VAL A 46 -42.07 -18.70 -10.73
C VAL A 46 -42.63 -20.02 -11.28
N THR A 47 -43.34 -20.76 -10.42
CA THR A 47 -44.49 -21.60 -10.83
C THR A 47 -45.70 -21.26 -9.97
N SER A 48 -46.83 -21.15 -10.66
CA SER A 48 -48.03 -20.38 -10.33
C SER A 48 -49.13 -21.18 -9.63
N ALA A 49 -50.06 -20.39 -9.05
CA ALA A 49 -51.53 -20.57 -9.03
C ALA A 49 -52.18 -21.13 -7.73
N PRO A 50 -53.51 -20.93 -7.52
CA PRO A 50 -54.07 -19.70 -6.91
C PRO A 50 -55.15 -20.00 -5.83
N ALA A 51 -55.51 -19.02 -4.98
CA ALA A 51 -56.87 -18.88 -4.42
C ALA A 51 -57.06 -17.56 -3.62
N ALA A 52 -58.00 -16.76 -4.12
CA ALA A 52 -59.12 -16.08 -3.43
C ALA A 52 -58.88 -15.16 -2.19
N THR A 53 -59.31 -13.89 -2.36
CA THR A 53 -60.26 -13.09 -1.53
C THR A 53 -60.40 -13.45 -0.05
N SER A 54 -60.39 -12.54 0.95
CA SER A 54 -61.08 -11.24 1.03
C SER A 54 -60.80 -10.54 2.38
N SER A 55 -60.75 -9.22 2.35
CA SER A 55 -61.40 -8.24 3.25
C SER A 55 -61.46 -8.43 4.79
N SER A 56 -60.75 -7.52 5.48
CA SER A 56 -61.24 -6.64 6.58
C SER A 56 -61.58 -7.18 7.99
N PRO A 57 -61.65 -6.30 9.03
CA PRO A 57 -61.13 -6.55 10.38
C PRO A 57 -62.23 -6.56 11.48
N ALA A 58 -61.80 -6.51 12.76
CA ALA A 58 -62.55 -6.38 14.04
C ALA A 58 -62.69 -7.70 14.81
N ASP A 59 -62.75 -7.79 16.15
CA ASP A 59 -62.45 -6.94 17.31
C ASP A 59 -62.63 -7.88 18.55
N ARG A 60 -61.93 -7.58 19.65
CA ARG A 60 -62.10 -8.02 21.06
C ARG A 60 -62.76 -9.39 21.40
N ARG A 61 -62.07 -10.16 22.26
CA ARG A 61 -62.48 -10.33 23.68
C ARG A 61 -61.42 -11.00 24.57
N SER A 62 -61.38 -10.53 25.82
CA SER A 62 -60.55 -10.93 26.96
C SER A 62 -60.66 -12.41 27.37
N GLY A 63 -59.59 -12.93 27.96
CA GLY A 63 -59.56 -14.17 28.74
C GLY A 63 -58.39 -14.17 29.72
N THR A 64 -58.71 -13.98 30.99
CA THR A 64 -57.87 -14.00 32.20
C THR A 64 -57.27 -15.38 32.47
N GLY A 65 -56.02 -15.47 32.95
CA GLY A 65 -55.56 -16.66 33.67
C GLY A 65 -54.04 -16.84 33.83
N THR A 66 -53.54 -16.48 35.02
CA THR A 66 -52.55 -17.22 35.82
C THR A 66 -51.06 -17.26 35.40
N THR A 67 -50.27 -16.46 36.13
CA THR A 67 -48.99 -16.75 36.79
C THR A 67 -48.15 -17.94 36.29
N ASP A 68 -46.96 -17.68 35.73
CA ASP A 68 -45.74 -18.30 36.24
C ASP A 68 -44.43 -17.60 35.82
N GLU A 69 -43.57 -17.49 36.82
CA GLU A 69 -42.11 -17.32 36.85
C GLU A 69 -41.36 -16.48 35.78
N ALA A 70 -41.01 -15.25 36.19
CA ALA A 70 -39.99 -14.44 35.55
C ALA A 70 -38.59 -15.01 35.83
N VAL A 71 -38.04 -15.78 34.88
CA VAL A 71 -36.58 -16.03 34.84
C VAL A 71 -35.92 -14.77 34.29
N VAL A 72 -35.46 -13.92 35.21
CA VAL A 72 -34.55 -12.82 34.91
C VAL A 72 -33.19 -13.44 34.63
N THR A 73 -32.89 -13.70 33.36
CA THR A 73 -31.54 -13.99 32.92
C THR A 73 -30.73 -12.71 33.09
N SER A 74 -29.98 -12.63 34.19
CA SER A 74 -28.99 -11.58 34.43
C SER A 74 -28.07 -11.49 33.20
N PRO A 75 -27.94 -10.33 32.55
CA PRO A 75 -26.94 -10.18 31.51
C PRO A 75 -25.58 -10.35 32.19
N ALA A 76 -24.86 -11.41 31.83
CA ALA A 76 -23.45 -11.52 32.16
C ALA A 76 -22.78 -10.25 31.61
N THR A 77 -22.28 -9.41 32.52
CA THR A 77 -21.43 -8.28 32.16
C THR A 77 -20.23 -8.87 31.43
N THR A 78 -20.25 -8.82 30.11
CA THR A 78 -19.06 -9.02 29.29
C THR A 78 -18.09 -7.93 29.71
N GLU A 79 -17.13 -8.29 30.55
CA GLU A 79 -16.02 -7.44 30.92
C GLU A 79 -15.34 -7.03 29.61
N ALA A 80 -15.59 -5.79 29.20
CA ALA A 80 -15.02 -5.24 27.98
C ALA A 80 -13.51 -5.23 28.20
N VAL A 81 -12.82 -6.21 27.60
CA VAL A 81 -11.36 -6.26 27.59
C VAL A 81 -10.90 -4.92 27.05
N ALA A 82 -10.28 -4.12 27.90
CA ALA A 82 -9.77 -2.82 27.50
C ALA A 82 -8.82 -3.04 26.32
N ALA A 83 -9.10 -2.39 25.20
CA ALA A 83 -8.22 -2.46 24.04
C ALA A 83 -6.81 -2.05 24.49
N PRO A 84 -5.77 -2.81 24.10
CA PRO A 84 -4.42 -2.51 24.54
C PRO A 84 -4.08 -1.09 24.12
N THR A 85 -3.65 -0.29 25.10
CA THR A 85 -3.35 1.13 24.87
C THR A 85 -2.02 1.23 24.13
N ARG A 86 -2.04 1.79 22.93
CA ARG A 86 -0.85 2.11 22.13
C ARG A 86 -1.04 3.42 21.38
N PRO A 87 0.06 4.08 20.98
CA PRO A 87 -0.01 5.18 20.02
C PRO A 87 -0.64 4.73 18.70
N ALA A 88 -1.34 5.66 18.05
CA ALA A 88 -1.82 5.46 16.68
C ALA A 88 -0.63 5.27 15.74
N GLY A 89 -0.73 4.29 14.86
CA GLY A 89 0.23 4.01 13.80
C GLY A 89 -0.32 4.36 12.43
N GLU A 90 0.59 4.57 11.48
CA GLU A 90 0.23 4.97 10.11
C GLU A 90 -0.52 3.86 9.38
N LEU A 91 -0.25 2.60 9.70
CA LEU A 91 -0.93 1.44 9.14
C LEU A 91 -2.22 1.03 9.89
N ASP A 92 -2.71 1.82 10.85
CA ASP A 92 -3.93 1.47 11.60
C ASP A 92 -5.17 1.42 10.69
N THR A 93 -5.17 2.17 9.57
CA THR A 93 -6.18 2.11 8.50
C THR A 93 -5.91 1.03 7.45
N GLY A 94 -4.86 0.23 7.62
CA GLY A 94 -4.41 -0.83 6.72
C GLY A 94 -3.43 -0.39 5.63
N SER A 95 -3.33 0.91 5.36
CA SER A 95 -2.39 1.48 4.39
C SER A 95 -2.02 2.93 4.72
N ALA A 96 -0.86 3.36 4.23
CA ALA A 96 -0.34 4.72 4.29
C ALA A 96 0.40 5.04 2.99
N THR A 97 0.41 6.31 2.58
CA THR A 97 1.14 6.77 1.39
C THR A 97 2.06 7.89 1.77
N HIS A 98 3.35 7.74 1.47
CA HIS A 98 4.37 8.76 1.66
C HIS A 98 4.76 9.36 0.32
N VAL A 99 4.99 10.67 0.29
CA VAL A 99 5.45 11.38 -0.90
C VAL A 99 6.80 12.01 -0.58
N VAL A 100 7.86 11.45 -1.14
CA VAL A 100 9.23 11.86 -0.85
C VAL A 100 9.80 12.62 -2.04
N THR A 101 10.31 13.83 -1.78
CA THR A 101 10.90 14.66 -2.84
C THR A 101 12.23 14.07 -3.30
N ALA A 102 12.38 13.91 -4.61
CA ALA A 102 13.59 13.42 -5.26
C ALA A 102 14.01 14.40 -6.37
N GLY A 103 14.54 15.57 -6.00
CA GLY A 103 15.01 16.55 -6.98
C GLY A 103 13.83 17.23 -7.68
N ASP A 104 13.68 16.98 -8.99
CA ASP A 104 12.58 17.52 -9.81
C ASP A 104 11.35 16.60 -9.89
N ARG A 105 11.40 15.43 -9.26
CA ARG A 105 10.32 14.44 -9.20
C ARG A 105 10.04 14.02 -7.77
N GLN A 106 9.07 13.14 -7.61
CA GLN A 106 8.67 12.56 -6.32
C GLN A 106 8.73 11.03 -6.42
N VAL A 107 9.15 10.40 -5.33
CA VAL A 107 8.94 8.98 -5.09
C VAL A 107 7.73 8.87 -4.19
N VAL A 108 6.65 8.29 -4.71
CA VAL A 108 5.47 7.96 -3.92
C VAL A 108 5.66 6.54 -3.42
N VAL A 109 5.57 6.34 -2.12
CA VAL A 109 5.75 5.06 -1.44
C VAL A 109 4.43 4.68 -0.78
N ASP A 110 3.80 3.64 -1.28
CA ASP A 110 2.58 3.06 -0.73
C ASP A 110 2.94 1.90 0.18
N TRP A 111 2.52 2.01 1.44
CA TRP A 111 2.68 1.00 2.48
C TRP A 111 1.33 0.37 2.77
N TRP A 112 1.28 -0.95 2.92
CA TRP A 112 0.07 -1.61 3.40
C TRP A 112 0.36 -2.91 4.14
N THR A 113 -0.65 -3.39 4.85
CA THR A 113 -0.62 -4.72 5.45
C THR A 113 -2.00 -5.38 5.35
N THR A 114 -2.01 -6.70 5.22
CA THR A 114 -3.23 -7.51 5.35
C THR A 114 -3.51 -7.92 6.79
N GLN A 115 -2.60 -7.64 7.72
CA GLN A 115 -2.75 -7.91 9.14
C GLN A 115 -3.52 -6.79 9.85
N GLN A 116 -4.10 -7.09 11.02
CA GLN A 116 -4.70 -6.06 11.85
C GLN A 116 -3.59 -5.30 12.59
N ALA A 117 -3.12 -4.19 12.01
CA ALA A 117 -1.99 -3.42 12.54
C ALA A 117 -2.19 -3.01 14.00
N THR A 118 -3.41 -2.63 14.39
CA THR A 118 -3.77 -2.23 15.76
C THR A 118 -3.58 -3.34 16.81
N ALA A 119 -3.54 -4.60 16.37
CA ALA A 119 -3.33 -5.76 17.24
C ALA A 119 -1.86 -6.23 17.30
N TRP A 120 -0.93 -5.56 16.62
CA TRP A 120 0.48 -5.97 16.63
C TRP A 120 1.13 -5.85 17.99
N THR A 121 1.86 -6.89 18.38
CA THR A 121 2.72 -6.93 19.55
C THR A 121 4.19 -7.07 19.12
N ALA A 122 5.12 -6.73 20.01
CA ALA A 122 6.55 -6.76 19.71
C ALA A 122 7.06 -8.17 19.36
N ASP A 123 6.55 -9.18 20.06
CA ASP A 123 7.02 -10.56 20.09
C ASP A 123 6.56 -11.45 18.92
N VAL A 124 5.77 -10.89 18.00
CA VAL A 124 5.25 -11.61 16.83
C VAL A 124 5.86 -11.05 15.55
N GLU A 125 6.04 -11.90 14.54
CA GLU A 125 6.45 -11.48 13.19
C GLU A 125 5.32 -10.74 12.47
N LYS A 126 5.66 -9.68 11.73
CA LYS A 126 4.71 -8.88 10.95
C LYS A 126 5.05 -8.92 9.47
N SER A 127 4.04 -8.75 8.62
CA SER A 127 4.23 -8.59 7.18
C SER A 127 3.75 -7.22 6.74
N VAL A 128 4.66 -6.47 6.13
CA VAL A 128 4.39 -5.15 5.55
C VAL A 128 4.71 -5.23 4.06
N GLN A 129 3.83 -4.70 3.24
CA GLN A 129 4.05 -4.59 1.80
C GLN A 129 4.37 -3.15 1.43
N LEU A 130 5.20 -3.00 0.41
CA LEU A 130 5.61 -1.72 -0.14
C LEU A 130 5.47 -1.74 -1.66
N ALA A 131 4.96 -0.65 -2.21
CA ALA A 131 5.13 -0.28 -3.60
C ALA A 131 5.68 1.14 -3.67
N ALA A 132 6.49 1.42 -4.68
CA ALA A 132 6.95 2.75 -4.97
C ALA A 132 6.79 3.04 -6.46
N HIS A 133 6.48 4.29 -6.81
CA HIS A 133 6.48 4.78 -8.18
C HIS A 133 6.94 6.23 -8.24
N LEU A 134 7.23 6.68 -9.46
CA LEU A 134 7.63 8.07 -9.72
C LEU A 134 6.44 8.92 -10.15
N GLU A 135 6.41 10.15 -9.64
CA GLU A 135 5.53 11.21 -10.10
C GLU A 135 6.30 12.49 -10.41
N GLY A 136 5.86 13.24 -11.44
CA GLY A 136 6.55 14.44 -11.90
C GLY A 136 7.85 14.13 -12.67
N GLY A 137 8.69 15.16 -12.84
CA GLY A 137 9.88 15.10 -13.67
C GLY A 137 9.60 15.02 -15.18
N ASP A 138 10.64 14.83 -15.97
CA ASP A 138 10.56 14.59 -17.41
C ASP A 138 10.32 13.08 -17.66
N PRO A 139 9.19 12.69 -18.27
CA PRO A 139 8.87 11.28 -18.52
C PRO A 139 9.78 10.62 -19.57
N ASP A 140 10.55 11.40 -20.34
CA ASP A 140 11.48 10.87 -21.34
C ASP A 140 12.86 10.51 -20.73
N LEU A 141 13.13 10.89 -19.47
CA LEU A 141 14.39 10.58 -18.79
C LEU A 141 14.35 9.25 -18.06
N GLU A 142 15.23 8.32 -18.45
CA GLU A 142 15.32 7.02 -17.80
C GLU A 142 15.64 7.14 -16.30
N VAL A 143 14.93 6.35 -15.49
CA VAL A 143 15.17 6.24 -14.06
C VAL A 143 15.28 4.79 -13.66
N LEU A 144 16.40 4.45 -13.03
CA LEU A 144 16.69 3.10 -12.56
C LEU A 144 16.86 3.10 -11.05
N ILE A 145 16.31 2.09 -10.37
CA ILE A 145 16.73 1.75 -9.01
C ILE A 145 17.96 0.86 -9.13
N THR A 146 19.08 1.33 -8.55
CA THR A 146 20.32 0.55 -8.47
C THR A 146 20.43 -0.26 -7.18
N ARG A 147 19.78 0.23 -6.13
CA ARG A 147 19.70 -0.42 -4.85
C ARG A 147 18.41 -0.06 -4.14
N PHE A 148 17.77 -1.06 -3.57
CA PHE A 148 16.75 -0.90 -2.55
C PHE A 148 17.22 -1.59 -1.28
N SER A 149 17.19 -0.91 -0.14
CA SER A 149 17.47 -1.54 1.15
C SER A 149 16.45 -1.15 2.18
N ALA A 150 16.02 -2.11 3.00
CA ALA A 150 15.20 -1.84 4.18
C ALA A 150 15.93 -2.32 5.44
N VAL A 151 15.95 -1.46 6.45
CA VAL A 151 16.57 -1.72 7.75
C VAL A 151 15.51 -1.53 8.83
N LEU A 152 15.37 -2.51 9.71
CA LEU A 152 14.59 -2.41 10.92
C LEU A 152 15.47 -1.83 12.03
N ASP A 153 14.97 -0.83 12.75
CA ASP A 153 15.57 -0.28 13.96
C ASP A 153 14.57 -0.43 15.13
N ASP A 154 14.95 -1.20 16.16
CA ASP A 154 14.14 -1.35 17.40
C ASP A 154 14.59 -0.41 18.53
N GLY A 155 15.47 0.54 18.23
CA GLY A 155 16.09 1.47 19.18
C GLY A 155 17.30 0.90 19.90
N THR A 156 17.55 -0.41 19.79
CA THR A 156 18.72 -1.09 20.39
C THR A 156 19.60 -1.72 19.31
N THR A 157 18.99 -2.30 18.29
CA THR A 157 19.64 -3.02 17.20
C THR A 157 19.10 -2.56 15.85
N ARG A 158 19.97 -2.57 14.85
CA ARG A 158 19.60 -2.38 13.44
C ARG A 158 19.79 -3.67 12.67
N THR A 159 18.73 -4.13 12.03
CA THR A 159 18.68 -5.39 11.29
C THR A 159 18.34 -5.14 9.83
N SER A 160 19.19 -5.58 8.91
CA SER A 160 18.89 -5.53 7.48
C SER A 160 17.79 -6.54 7.15
N LEU A 161 16.67 -6.07 6.62
CA LEU A 161 15.56 -6.94 6.19
C LEU A 161 15.74 -7.37 4.73
N VAL A 162 16.16 -6.41 3.88
CA VAL A 162 16.38 -6.63 2.44
C VAL A 162 17.47 -5.68 1.95
N ASP A 163 18.26 -6.14 0.99
CA ASP A 163 19.29 -5.37 0.30
C ASP A 163 19.36 -5.83 -1.15
N ASP A 164 18.43 -5.34 -1.96
CA ASP A 164 18.32 -5.64 -3.38
C ASP A 164 19.28 -4.74 -4.16
N ARG A 165 20.08 -5.36 -5.03
CA ARG A 165 21.03 -4.67 -5.91
C ARG A 165 20.80 -5.13 -7.34
N GLY A 166 20.71 -4.19 -8.26
CA GLY A 166 20.41 -4.47 -9.66
C GLY A 166 20.27 -3.19 -10.47
N GLU A 167 19.65 -3.29 -11.63
CA GLU A 167 19.22 -2.13 -12.42
C GLU A 167 17.74 -2.36 -12.77
N PHE A 168 16.85 -1.85 -11.92
CA PHE A 168 15.41 -2.03 -12.09
C PHE A 168 14.80 -0.78 -12.72
N ALA A 169 14.08 -0.93 -13.82
CA ALA A 169 13.31 0.16 -14.41
C ALA A 169 12.28 0.68 -13.40
N PHE A 170 12.27 2.00 -13.19
CA PHE A 170 11.41 2.63 -12.18
C PHE A 170 10.45 3.68 -12.75
N GLN A 171 10.51 3.90 -14.06
CA GLN A 171 9.56 4.75 -14.74
C GLN A 171 8.21 4.06 -14.91
N PRO A 172 7.09 4.81 -14.97
CA PRO A 172 5.80 4.27 -15.35
C PRO A 172 5.88 3.46 -16.66
N PRO A 173 5.21 2.30 -16.76
CA PRO A 173 4.23 1.74 -15.83
C PRO A 173 4.82 0.75 -14.80
N TYR A 174 6.11 0.84 -14.48
CA TYR A 174 6.82 -0.15 -13.66
C TYR A 174 7.04 0.35 -12.22
N PRO A 175 6.08 0.16 -11.30
CA PRO A 175 6.32 0.40 -9.89
C PRO A 175 7.31 -0.64 -9.35
N TYR A 176 8.14 -0.23 -8.40
CA TYR A 176 8.92 -1.16 -7.60
C TYR A 176 8.03 -1.72 -6.49
N GLY A 177 7.98 -3.03 -6.29
CA GLY A 177 7.15 -3.66 -5.27
C GLY A 177 7.89 -4.75 -4.53
N THR A 178 7.71 -4.81 -3.22
CA THR A 178 8.33 -5.85 -2.37
C THR A 178 7.51 -6.09 -1.10
N ALA A 179 7.79 -7.20 -0.44
CA ALA A 179 7.21 -7.53 0.86
C ALA A 179 8.34 -7.63 1.90
N LEU A 180 8.13 -6.97 3.03
CA LEU A 180 9.04 -6.95 4.16
C LEU A 180 8.49 -7.83 5.28
N THR A 181 9.30 -8.79 5.71
CA THR A 181 9.05 -9.57 6.92
C THR A 181 9.75 -8.89 8.09
N VAL A 182 8.95 -8.39 9.03
CA VAL A 182 9.45 -7.73 10.24
C VAL A 182 9.55 -8.77 11.35
N PRO A 183 10.75 -9.18 11.77
CA PRO A 183 10.91 -10.17 12.83
C PRO A 183 10.35 -9.68 14.17
N ALA A 184 10.18 -10.63 15.10
CA ALA A 184 9.88 -10.30 16.48
C ALA A 184 11.00 -9.45 17.10
N SER A 185 10.60 -8.43 17.87
CA SER A 185 11.46 -7.57 18.67
C SER A 185 11.42 -8.03 20.14
N PRO A 186 12.40 -7.62 20.97
CA PRO A 186 12.38 -7.93 22.39
C PRO A 186 11.06 -7.53 23.07
N ALA A 187 10.60 -8.34 24.02
CA ALA A 187 9.37 -8.08 24.76
C ALA A 187 9.45 -6.71 25.46
N GLY A 188 8.38 -5.92 25.35
CA GLY A 188 8.32 -4.55 25.88
C GLY A 188 8.78 -3.46 24.92
N THR A 189 9.25 -3.80 23.72
CA THR A 189 9.46 -2.80 22.65
C THR A 189 8.14 -2.09 22.34
N ALA A 190 8.14 -0.76 22.38
CA ALA A 190 6.93 0.04 22.16
C ALA A 190 6.68 0.33 20.67
N SER A 191 7.74 0.41 19.87
CA SER A 191 7.69 0.64 18.43
C SER A 191 8.99 0.23 17.77
N VAL A 192 8.94 0.02 16.46
CA VAL A 192 10.12 -0.14 15.60
C VAL A 192 10.01 0.82 14.41
N SER A 193 11.15 1.16 13.82
CA SER A 193 11.23 1.95 12.60
C SER A 193 11.73 1.09 11.45
N LEU A 194 11.05 1.19 10.30
CA LEU A 194 11.48 0.63 9.03
C LEU A 194 12.05 1.76 8.19
N ASP A 195 13.37 1.81 8.08
CA ASP A 195 14.07 2.76 7.22
C ASP A 195 14.30 2.12 5.85
N VAL A 196 13.78 2.73 4.79
CA VAL A 196 14.04 2.31 3.42
C VAL A 196 14.86 3.33 2.67
N GLN A 197 15.71 2.82 1.77
CA GLN A 197 16.57 3.62 0.91
C GLN A 197 16.42 3.15 -0.53
N PHE A 198 16.17 4.10 -1.43
CA PHE A 198 16.24 3.92 -2.87
C PHE A 198 17.46 4.68 -3.40
N ASP A 199 18.42 3.97 -3.97
CA ASP A 199 19.50 4.59 -4.74
C ASP A 199 19.12 4.58 -6.22
N LEU A 200 18.85 5.76 -6.74
CA LEU A 200 18.41 6.01 -8.09
C LEU A 200 19.57 6.43 -8.99
N LEU A 201 19.51 6.01 -10.25
CA LEU A 201 20.19 6.63 -11.36
C LEU A 201 19.16 7.34 -12.22
N VAL A 202 19.36 8.64 -12.39
CA VAL A 202 18.51 9.48 -13.22
C VAL A 202 19.31 9.93 -14.42
N GLU A 203 18.78 9.68 -15.61
CA GLU A 203 19.41 10.10 -16.84
C GLU A 203 19.49 11.64 -16.95
N THR A 204 20.62 12.16 -17.42
CA THR A 204 20.83 13.61 -17.55
C THR A 204 20.17 14.21 -18.78
N GLU A 205 20.03 13.41 -19.84
CA GLU A 205 19.44 13.76 -21.13
C GLU A 205 18.84 12.48 -21.74
N PRO A 206 17.68 12.53 -22.43
CA PRO A 206 17.03 11.32 -22.94
C PRO A 206 17.94 10.48 -23.85
N GLY A 207 18.15 9.21 -23.50
CA GLY A 207 18.96 8.26 -24.26
C GLY A 207 20.48 8.54 -24.26
N SER A 208 20.97 9.42 -23.39
CA SER A 208 22.39 9.73 -23.22
C SER A 208 23.19 8.65 -22.50
N GLN A 209 22.54 7.77 -21.73
CA GLN A 209 23.17 6.80 -20.83
C GLN A 209 24.16 7.43 -19.85
N ARG A 210 23.95 8.71 -19.53
CA ARG A 210 24.69 9.44 -18.52
C ARG A 210 23.75 9.72 -17.38
N TYR A 211 24.13 9.30 -16.18
CA TYR A 211 23.24 9.34 -15.03
C TYR A 211 23.86 10.17 -13.91
N PHE A 212 23.03 10.88 -13.16
CA PHE A 212 23.38 11.35 -11.83
C PHE A 212 22.78 10.43 -10.77
N ARG A 213 23.49 10.31 -9.66
CA ARG A 213 23.04 9.51 -8.52
C ARG A 213 22.15 10.33 -7.61
N GLN A 214 21.10 9.70 -7.12
CA GLN A 214 20.22 10.27 -6.13
C GLN A 214 19.84 9.21 -5.11
N THR A 215 19.81 9.59 -3.84
CA THR A 215 19.37 8.71 -2.75
C THR A 215 18.09 9.29 -2.16
N VAL A 216 17.07 8.45 -2.05
CA VAL A 216 15.79 8.77 -1.44
C VAL A 216 15.63 7.91 -0.19
N LEU A 217 15.27 8.52 0.92
CA LEU A 217 15.07 7.86 2.21
C LEU A 217 13.63 8.05 2.63
N ASP A 218 13.03 6.98 3.13
CA ASP A 218 11.70 6.99 3.76
C ASP A 218 11.74 6.16 5.05
N THR A 219 10.88 6.50 6.01
CA THR A 219 10.79 5.80 7.29
C THR A 219 9.33 5.57 7.65
N LEU A 220 8.99 4.34 7.97
CA LEU A 220 7.69 3.96 8.52
C LEU A 220 7.83 3.53 9.98
N VAL A 221 7.02 4.09 10.88
CA VAL A 221 7.02 3.70 12.30
C VAL A 221 5.88 2.73 12.59
N LEU A 222 6.20 1.59 13.20
CA LEU A 222 5.24 0.57 13.60
C LEU A 222 5.10 0.58 15.13
N PRO A 223 4.02 1.13 15.71
CA PRO A 223 3.77 1.04 17.13
C PRO A 223 3.22 -0.34 17.50
N PHE A 224 3.53 -0.78 18.73
CA PHE A 224 3.05 -2.04 19.26
C PHE A 224 2.10 -1.84 20.44
N ALA A 225 1.20 -2.79 20.59
CA ALA A 225 0.28 -2.90 21.70
C ALA A 225 1.06 -3.31 22.97
N ALA A 226 0.77 -2.67 24.09
CA ALA A 226 1.29 -3.12 25.37
C ALA A 226 0.75 -4.53 25.68
N PRO A 227 1.56 -5.42 26.30
CA PRO A 227 1.08 -6.73 26.71
C PRO A 227 -0.08 -6.56 27.70
N ALA A 228 -1.15 -7.32 27.47
CA ALA A 228 -2.32 -7.32 28.35
C ALA A 228 -1.89 -7.76 29.76
N GLY A 229 -1.86 -6.82 30.71
CA GLY A 229 -1.42 -7.07 32.09
C GLY A 229 -0.46 -6.05 32.68
N ALA A 230 0.03 -5.08 31.90
CA ALA A 230 0.77 -3.94 32.44
C ALA A 230 -0.21 -2.99 33.16
N THR A 231 -0.55 -3.29 34.41
CA THR A 231 -1.28 -2.36 35.28
C THR A 231 -0.45 -1.09 35.42
N PRO A 232 -0.95 0.10 35.02
CA PRO A 232 -0.26 1.34 35.32
C PRO A 232 -0.20 1.44 36.85
N SER A 233 1.01 1.51 37.41
CA SER A 233 1.21 1.75 38.83
C SER A 233 0.44 3.00 39.21
N GLN A 234 -0.66 2.85 39.94
CA GLN A 234 -1.34 4.00 40.52
C GLN A 234 -0.40 4.59 41.55
N GLU A 235 0.04 5.81 41.25
CA GLU A 235 0.85 6.64 42.13
C GLU A 235 0.00 7.00 43.36
N THR A 236 0.19 6.25 44.44
CA THR A 236 -0.41 6.52 45.75
C THR A 236 0.20 7.81 46.29
N ARG A 237 -0.66 8.82 46.48
CA ARG A 237 -0.37 10.04 47.23
C ARG A 237 -0.70 9.86 48.71
#